data_AF-A0A846UA94-F1
#
_entry.id   AF-A0A846UA94-F1
#
_cell.length_a   1.000
_cell.length_b   1.000
_cell.length_c   1.000
_cell.angle_alpha   90.00
_cell.angle_beta   90.00
_cell.angle_gamma   90.00
#
_symmetry.space_group_name_H-M   'P 1'
#
loop_
_entity.id
_entity.type
_entity.pdbx_description
1 polymer ?
#
loop_
_entity_poly.entity_id
_entity_poly.type
_entity_poly.pdbx_seq_one_letter_code
_entity_poly.pdbx_strand_id
1 'polypeptide(L)'
;MNDAITTGDPLPFSAAPWAAVDARLGLSEPAPAQAAALPISMRRRRGFTPSMADPRASVSLRDDDGVLRWNYEPPAAQVLRGRSRRAGGFGFGDLLQRFEYDDIGPNRVAQSLVALDARLTPHQGLRQWVGGALVPAPAPQPGGAQRTLLLLHGTFSNGDMWFDQLGATPAGVALLAQWQQVYGERIFAFDHPTLSVAPWLNALDLQRALRGIAGPVDVVCHSRGGLVASWLLRLAPVRVQQVVFVGSPLGGTSLASPYRLRAALDMLANIANALSLAGQAASTVFPLAAGAAGLAKVLGKTLQLGAALPLADAAVALVPGLASQQRVSDNAETRALFDDRWLVQPRFAVVSADFEPNLGEPAWKFWTRFRNPGLQLASLGADIVFPGANDLVVDTGSMSFLGQPAQGKPELLSLGRTATTFHTNYFRDPAVVAFLARKAQGA
;
A
#
# COMPACT_ATOMS: atom_id res chain seq x y z
N MET A 1 -42.54 -41.05 45.53
CA MET A 1 -43.22 -39.98 44.79
C MET A 1 -42.16 -39.29 43.95
N ASN A 2 -42.34 -39.40 42.64
CA ASN A 2 -41.48 -38.78 41.63
C ASN A 2 -41.64 -37.27 41.72
N ASP A 3 -40.57 -36.53 41.98
CA ASP A 3 -40.42 -35.19 41.44
C ASP A 3 -39.29 -35.25 40.41
N ALA A 4 -39.73 -35.24 39.16
CA ALA A 4 -38.89 -35.25 37.99
C ALA A 4 -38.01 -34.00 38.00
N ILE A 5 -36.70 -34.20 37.83
CA ILE A 5 -35.82 -33.17 37.31
C ILE A 5 -36.32 -32.88 35.89
N THR A 6 -37.17 -31.88 35.75
CA THR A 6 -37.43 -31.24 34.46
C THR A 6 -36.09 -30.68 34.01
N THR A 7 -35.52 -31.28 32.97
CA THR A 7 -34.45 -30.72 32.16
C THR A 7 -34.81 -29.26 31.91
N GLY A 8 -34.06 -28.36 32.56
CA GLY A 8 -34.42 -26.95 32.69
C GLY A 8 -34.67 -26.33 31.32
N ASP A 9 -35.77 -25.58 31.24
CA ASP A 9 -35.99 -24.67 30.12
C ASP A 9 -34.71 -23.84 29.91
N PRO A 10 -34.30 -23.60 28.65
CA PRO A 10 -33.15 -22.75 28.36
C PRO A 10 -33.34 -21.40 29.05
N LEU A 11 -32.27 -20.89 29.68
CA LEU A 11 -32.31 -19.59 30.36
C LEU A 11 -32.85 -18.53 29.38
N PRO A 12 -33.82 -17.69 29.79
CA PRO A 12 -34.41 -16.71 28.88
C PRO A 12 -33.35 -15.74 28.36
N PHE A 13 -33.32 -15.54 27.04
CA PHE A 13 -32.42 -14.58 26.41
C PHE A 13 -32.65 -13.17 26.96
N SER A 14 -31.58 -12.53 27.45
CA SER A 14 -31.61 -11.13 27.87
C SER A 14 -30.99 -10.25 26.79
N ALA A 15 -31.78 -9.34 26.22
CA ALA A 15 -31.32 -8.34 25.26
C ALA A 15 -30.52 -7.18 25.91
N ALA A 16 -30.58 -7.04 27.24
CA ALA A 16 -30.00 -5.92 27.98
C ALA A 16 -28.48 -5.74 27.79
N PRO A 17 -27.64 -6.80 27.77
CA PRO A 17 -26.21 -6.67 27.53
C PRO A 17 -25.91 -6.13 26.12
N TRP A 18 -26.68 -6.57 25.13
CA TRP A 18 -26.49 -6.23 23.72
C TRP A 18 -26.92 -4.79 23.41
N ALA A 19 -28.06 -4.36 23.96
CA ALA A 19 -28.50 -2.97 23.90
C ALA A 19 -27.49 -2.01 24.60
N ALA A 20 -26.89 -2.45 25.71
CA ALA A 20 -25.85 -1.70 26.40
C ALA A 20 -24.53 -1.63 25.61
N VAL A 21 -24.20 -2.66 24.82
CA VAL A 21 -23.03 -2.70 23.91
C VAL A 21 -23.23 -1.75 22.72
N ASP A 22 -24.39 -1.80 22.05
CA ASP A 22 -24.71 -0.89 20.93
C ASP A 22 -24.63 0.59 21.37
N ALA A 23 -25.18 0.90 22.55
CA ALA A 23 -25.14 2.25 23.11
C ALA A 23 -23.72 2.70 23.53
N ARG A 24 -22.85 1.77 23.95
CA ARG A 24 -21.46 2.09 24.36
C ARG A 24 -20.50 2.21 23.19
N LEU A 25 -20.67 1.39 22.15
CA LEU A 25 -19.77 1.36 20.99
C LEU A 25 -20.16 2.40 19.93
N GLY A 26 -21.38 2.96 19.98
CA GLY A 26 -21.81 4.01 19.07
C GLY A 26 -21.90 3.57 17.60
N LEU A 27 -22.16 2.27 17.38
CA LEU A 27 -22.22 1.65 16.04
C LEU A 27 -23.59 1.77 15.36
N SER A 28 -24.47 2.65 15.85
CA SER A 28 -25.84 2.80 15.35
C SER A 28 -25.85 3.14 13.87
N GLU A 29 -26.22 2.18 13.03
CA GLU A 29 -26.50 2.41 11.62
C GLU A 29 -27.75 3.29 11.46
N PRO A 30 -27.81 4.14 10.42
CA PRO A 30 -28.98 4.98 10.17
C PRO A 30 -30.26 4.15 10.02
N ALA A 31 -31.37 4.67 10.54
CA ALA A 31 -32.67 4.02 10.47
C ALA A 31 -33.02 3.64 9.02
N PRO A 32 -33.65 2.47 8.81
CA PRO A 32 -33.90 1.93 7.48
C PRO A 32 -34.70 2.92 6.62
N ALA A 33 -34.18 3.25 5.43
CA ALA A 33 -35.03 3.78 4.39
C ALA A 33 -36.09 2.70 4.08
N GLN A 34 -37.38 3.06 4.09
CA GLN A 34 -38.48 2.14 3.81
C GLN A 34 -38.38 1.55 2.41
N ALA A 35 -37.59 0.50 2.22
CA ALA A 35 -37.62 -0.34 1.05
C ALA A 35 -38.78 -1.32 1.22
N ALA A 36 -39.90 -1.04 0.57
CA ALA A 36 -41.07 -1.90 0.58
C ALA A 36 -40.69 -3.32 0.11
N ALA A 37 -40.75 -4.29 1.02
CA ALA A 37 -40.56 -5.70 0.69
C ALA A 37 -41.60 -6.11 -0.37
N LEU A 38 -41.17 -6.35 -1.61
CA LEU A 38 -42.08 -6.72 -2.70
C LEU A 38 -42.72 -8.09 -2.41
N PRO A 39 -44.08 -8.21 -2.49
CA PRO A 39 -44.77 -9.46 -2.24
C PRO A 39 -44.35 -10.57 -3.21
N ILE A 40 -44.40 -11.83 -2.74
CA ILE A 40 -43.97 -13.04 -3.48
C ILE A 40 -44.63 -13.15 -4.87
N SER A 41 -45.87 -12.64 -5.01
CA SER A 41 -46.61 -12.62 -6.27
C SER A 41 -45.98 -11.72 -7.35
N MET A 42 -45.25 -10.65 -6.97
CA MET A 42 -44.52 -9.80 -7.92
C MET A 42 -43.21 -10.42 -8.41
N ARG A 43 -42.59 -11.29 -7.61
CA ARG A 43 -41.33 -11.98 -7.98
C ARG A 43 -41.50 -13.00 -9.12
N ARG A 44 -42.74 -13.35 -9.48
CA ARG A 44 -43.09 -14.33 -10.54
C ARG A 44 -43.59 -13.71 -11.85
N ARG A 45 -43.62 -12.37 -12.00
CA ARG A 45 -44.05 -11.71 -13.25
C ARG A 45 -42.94 -11.63 -14.29
N ARG A 46 -43.28 -11.72 -15.58
CA ARG A 46 -42.39 -11.34 -16.70
C ARG A 46 -42.02 -9.86 -16.53
N GLY A 47 -40.75 -9.59 -16.21
CA GLY A 47 -40.23 -8.23 -15.95
C GLY A 47 -39.48 -8.07 -14.63
N PHE A 48 -39.47 -9.08 -13.75
CA PHE A 48 -38.66 -9.04 -12.52
C PHE A 48 -37.16 -9.07 -12.85
N THR A 49 -36.42 -8.06 -12.40
CA THR A 49 -34.95 -8.05 -12.42
C THR A 49 -34.41 -8.25 -11.00
N PRO A 50 -33.28 -8.97 -10.80
CA PRO A 50 -32.69 -9.18 -9.47
C PRO A 50 -32.38 -7.90 -8.70
N SER A 51 -32.25 -6.75 -9.38
CA SER A 51 -32.11 -5.42 -8.77
C SER A 51 -33.37 -4.89 -8.10
N MET A 52 -34.52 -5.55 -8.27
CA MET A 52 -35.77 -5.26 -7.57
C MET A 52 -35.89 -6.00 -6.22
N ALA A 53 -34.98 -6.93 -5.92
CA ALA A 53 -34.93 -7.59 -4.61
C ALA A 53 -34.20 -6.69 -3.60
N ASP A 54 -34.53 -6.83 -2.31
CA ASP A 54 -33.84 -6.11 -1.22
C ASP A 54 -32.31 -6.34 -1.35
N PRO A 55 -31.50 -5.27 -1.53
CA PRO A 55 -30.07 -5.37 -1.72
C PRO A 55 -29.31 -5.60 -0.41
N ARG A 56 -29.99 -5.56 0.74
CA ARG A 56 -29.36 -5.66 2.06
C ARG A 56 -29.05 -7.11 2.43
N ALA A 57 -27.89 -7.31 3.04
CA ALA A 57 -27.59 -8.52 3.79
C ALA A 57 -28.14 -8.40 5.20
N SER A 58 -28.22 -9.53 5.92
CA SER A 58 -28.50 -9.48 7.35
C SER A 58 -27.63 -10.45 8.14
N VAL A 59 -27.31 -10.06 9.37
CA VAL A 59 -26.75 -10.95 10.39
C VAL A 59 -27.78 -11.07 11.49
N SER A 60 -28.11 -12.30 11.85
CA SER A 60 -29.07 -12.61 12.91
C SER A 60 -28.44 -13.41 14.02
N LEU A 61 -28.78 -13.09 15.26
CA LEU A 61 -28.54 -13.95 16.42
C LEU A 61 -29.78 -14.81 16.62
N ARG A 62 -29.61 -16.12 16.65
CA ARG A 62 -30.70 -17.08 16.83
C ARG A 62 -30.41 -18.01 18.00
N ASP A 63 -31.46 -18.41 18.70
CA ASP A 63 -31.41 -19.44 19.74
C ASP A 63 -31.78 -20.79 19.13
N ASP A 64 -30.79 -21.66 18.94
CA ASP A 64 -30.94 -23.02 18.43
C ASP A 64 -30.82 -23.99 19.61
N ASP A 65 -31.95 -24.34 20.23
CA ASP A 65 -32.06 -25.23 21.40
C ASP A 65 -31.13 -24.84 22.57
N GLY A 66 -31.12 -23.56 22.97
CA GLY A 66 -30.31 -23.02 24.05
C GLY A 66 -28.89 -22.63 23.64
N VAL A 67 -28.55 -22.73 22.34
CA VAL A 67 -27.25 -22.33 21.79
C VAL A 67 -27.42 -21.10 20.91
N LEU A 68 -26.81 -20.00 21.32
CA LEU A 68 -26.80 -18.75 20.55
C LEU A 68 -25.88 -18.87 19.32
N ARG A 69 -26.45 -18.73 18.12
CA ARG A 69 -25.74 -18.80 16.84
C ARG A 69 -25.88 -17.50 16.04
N TRP A 70 -24.76 -17.05 15.48
CA TRP A 70 -24.73 -15.97 14.50
C TRP A 70 -24.92 -16.52 13.09
N ASN A 71 -25.99 -16.09 12.42
CA ASN A 71 -26.37 -16.51 11.09
C ASN A 71 -26.30 -15.33 10.12
N TYR A 72 -25.46 -15.45 9.09
CA TYR A 72 -25.40 -14.50 7.98
C TYR A 72 -26.33 -14.91 6.84
N GLU A 73 -27.17 -13.99 6.39
CA GLU A 73 -28.06 -14.11 5.23
C GLU A 73 -27.62 -13.09 4.16
N PRO A 74 -27.13 -13.52 2.98
CA PRO A 74 -26.74 -12.61 1.91
C PRO A 74 -27.98 -11.96 1.25
N PRO A 75 -27.80 -10.90 0.43
CA PRO A 75 -28.92 -10.24 -0.24
C PRO A 75 -29.71 -11.18 -1.13
N ALA A 76 -31.03 -10.98 -1.17
CA ALA A 76 -31.93 -11.77 -1.99
C ALA A 76 -31.53 -11.76 -3.49
N ALA A 77 -30.93 -10.65 -3.97
CA ALA A 77 -30.42 -10.51 -5.33
C ALA A 77 -29.24 -11.47 -5.67
N GLN A 78 -28.40 -11.82 -4.70
CA GLN A 78 -27.28 -12.76 -4.88
C GLN A 78 -27.78 -14.21 -4.90
N VAL A 79 -28.74 -14.55 -4.03
CA VAL A 79 -29.38 -15.88 -3.97
C VAL A 79 -30.06 -16.24 -5.30
N LEU A 80 -30.58 -15.24 -6.02
CA LEU A 80 -31.25 -15.42 -7.32
C LEU A 80 -30.29 -15.63 -8.50
N ARG A 81 -29.01 -15.24 -8.39
CA ARG A 81 -28.03 -15.28 -9.51
C ARG A 81 -27.13 -16.51 -9.54
N GLY A 82 -27.08 -17.31 -8.47
CA GLY A 82 -26.20 -18.48 -8.38
C GLY A 82 -26.94 -19.80 -8.32
N ARG A 83 -26.73 -20.68 -9.33
CA ARG A 83 -26.77 -22.14 -9.09
C ARG A 83 -25.50 -22.51 -8.32
N SER A 84 -25.42 -22.17 -7.03
CA SER A 84 -24.36 -22.71 -6.19
C SER A 84 -24.81 -22.84 -4.75
N ARG A 85 -24.83 -24.13 -4.37
CA ARG A 85 -24.79 -24.67 -3.02
C ARG A 85 -26.07 -24.41 -2.23
N ARG A 86 -26.77 -25.50 -1.97
CA ARG A 86 -27.51 -25.70 -0.73
C ARG A 86 -26.57 -25.31 0.43
N ALA A 87 -26.46 -24.02 0.74
CA ALA A 87 -26.39 -23.63 2.14
C ALA A 87 -27.70 -24.20 2.68
N GLY A 88 -27.59 -25.35 3.35
CA GLY A 88 -28.75 -26.02 3.92
C GLY A 88 -29.54 -24.98 4.69
N GLY A 89 -30.86 -25.02 4.53
CA GLY A 89 -31.73 -24.37 5.49
C GLY A 89 -31.40 -24.95 6.87
N PHE A 90 -30.51 -24.28 7.58
CA PHE A 90 -30.21 -24.49 8.99
C PHE A 90 -30.49 -23.15 9.67
N GLY A 91 -31.76 -22.81 9.70
CA GLY A 91 -32.31 -21.83 10.60
C GLY A 91 -33.38 -22.51 11.43
N PHE A 92 -33.02 -23.58 12.14
CA PHE A 92 -33.78 -24.02 13.30
C PHE A 92 -33.36 -23.10 14.46
N GLY A 93 -34.34 -22.60 15.20
CA GLY A 93 -34.13 -21.69 16.31
C GLY A 93 -34.83 -20.34 16.22
N ASP A 94 -35.17 -19.79 17.38
CA ASP A 94 -35.90 -18.53 17.55
C ASP A 94 -35.00 -17.33 17.24
N LEU A 95 -35.53 -16.36 16.49
CA LEU A 95 -34.79 -15.15 16.15
C LEU A 95 -34.76 -14.20 17.35
N LEU A 96 -33.56 -13.89 17.84
CA LEU A 96 -33.38 -13.00 18.99
C LEU A 96 -33.06 -11.58 18.55
N GLN A 97 -32.18 -11.43 17.55
CA GLN A 97 -31.77 -10.12 17.03
C GLN A 97 -31.40 -10.21 15.55
N ARG A 98 -31.65 -9.15 14.79
CA ARG A 98 -31.32 -9.05 13.36
C ARG A 98 -30.79 -7.66 13.05
N PHE A 99 -29.65 -7.62 12.37
CA PHE A 99 -29.05 -6.42 11.83
C PHE A 99 -29.09 -6.51 10.31
N GLU A 100 -29.62 -5.47 9.67
CA GLU A 100 -29.69 -5.39 8.21
C GLU A 100 -28.79 -4.26 7.74
N TYR A 101 -27.91 -4.56 6.80
CA TYR A 101 -26.93 -3.62 6.28
C TYR A 101 -26.81 -3.77 4.77
N ASP A 102 -26.39 -2.72 4.09
CA ASP A 102 -26.08 -2.80 2.67
C ASP A 102 -24.92 -3.78 2.47
N ASP A 103 -25.14 -4.84 1.67
CA ASP A 103 -24.07 -5.79 1.40
C ASP A 103 -22.95 -5.11 0.65
N ILE A 104 -21.78 -5.07 1.29
CA ILE A 104 -20.58 -4.44 0.76
C ILE A 104 -20.06 -5.21 -0.48
N GLY A 105 -20.58 -6.43 -0.73
CA GLY A 105 -20.23 -7.25 -1.89
C GLY A 105 -18.74 -7.61 -1.89
N PRO A 106 -18.21 -8.18 -2.99
CA PRO A 106 -16.77 -8.35 -3.11
C PRO A 106 -16.09 -6.97 -3.07
N ASN A 107 -14.98 -6.86 -2.32
CA ASN A 107 -14.20 -5.61 -2.25
C ASN A 107 -13.64 -5.26 -3.64
N ARG A 108 -14.44 -4.51 -4.41
CA ARG A 108 -14.13 -4.13 -5.80
C ARG A 108 -12.91 -3.23 -5.87
N VAL A 109 -12.64 -2.45 -4.82
CA VAL A 109 -11.43 -1.65 -4.72
C VAL A 109 -10.22 -2.57 -4.66
N ALA A 110 -10.18 -3.51 -3.73
CA ALA A 110 -9.08 -4.48 -3.62
C ALA A 110 -8.86 -5.26 -4.92
N GLN A 111 -9.92 -5.77 -5.56
CA GLN A 111 -9.80 -6.45 -6.85
C GLN A 111 -9.23 -5.55 -7.96
N SER A 112 -9.67 -4.29 -7.99
CA SER A 112 -9.18 -3.32 -8.97
C SER A 112 -7.74 -2.89 -8.71
N LEU A 113 -7.33 -2.81 -7.44
CA LEU A 113 -5.94 -2.56 -7.05
C LEU A 113 -5.05 -3.74 -7.42
N VAL A 114 -5.49 -4.98 -7.18
CA VAL A 114 -4.78 -6.19 -7.62
C VAL A 114 -4.62 -6.20 -9.14
N ALA A 115 -5.69 -5.89 -9.88
CA ALA A 115 -5.63 -5.79 -11.33
C ALA A 115 -4.71 -4.66 -11.84
N LEU A 116 -4.61 -3.56 -11.09
CA LEU A 116 -3.69 -2.47 -11.39
C LEU A 116 -2.23 -2.87 -11.10
N ASP A 117 -1.96 -3.49 -9.95
CA ASP A 117 -0.63 -4.00 -9.61
C ASP A 117 -0.16 -5.07 -10.61
N ALA A 118 -1.04 -5.93 -11.12
CA ALA A 118 -0.70 -6.90 -12.16
C ALA A 118 -0.24 -6.24 -13.47
N ARG A 119 -0.63 -4.98 -13.73
CA ARG A 119 -0.16 -4.19 -14.88
C ARG A 119 1.13 -3.42 -14.57
N LEU A 120 1.27 -2.90 -13.36
CA LEU A 120 2.45 -2.14 -12.94
C LEU A 120 3.66 -3.06 -12.69
N THR A 121 3.38 -4.24 -12.14
CA THR A 121 4.35 -5.27 -11.70
C THR A 121 3.96 -6.63 -12.27
N PRO A 122 4.12 -6.87 -13.59
CA PRO A 122 3.67 -8.10 -14.22
C PRO A 122 4.49 -9.35 -13.82
N HIS A 123 5.70 -9.16 -13.31
CA HIS A 123 6.66 -10.24 -13.02
C HIS A 123 7.00 -10.34 -11.52
N GLN A 124 5.98 -10.41 -10.67
CA GLN A 124 6.15 -10.43 -9.21
C GLN A 124 7.00 -11.61 -8.73
N GLY A 125 7.75 -11.39 -7.64
CA GLY A 125 8.68 -12.34 -7.06
C GLY A 125 10.14 -11.94 -7.27
N LEU A 126 11.05 -12.84 -6.90
CA LEU A 126 12.48 -12.63 -7.05
C LEU A 126 12.88 -12.90 -8.50
N ARG A 127 13.59 -11.94 -9.09
CA ARG A 127 14.12 -12.01 -10.45
C ARG A 127 15.64 -11.86 -10.40
N GLN A 128 16.35 -12.67 -11.16
CA GLN A 128 17.80 -12.65 -11.27
C GLN A 128 18.22 -11.83 -12.48
N TRP A 129 19.28 -11.05 -12.33
CA TRP A 129 19.89 -10.36 -13.46
C TRP A 129 20.76 -11.33 -14.26
N VAL A 130 20.38 -11.55 -15.53
CA VAL A 130 21.13 -12.35 -16.51
C VAL A 130 21.23 -11.56 -17.81
N GLY A 131 22.46 -11.31 -18.29
CA GLY A 131 22.69 -10.74 -19.62
C GLY A 131 22.07 -9.36 -19.88
N GLY A 132 21.96 -8.51 -18.86
CA GLY A 132 21.35 -7.17 -19.00
C GLY A 132 19.84 -7.12 -18.79
N ALA A 133 19.19 -8.25 -18.50
CA ALA A 133 17.76 -8.34 -18.24
C ALA A 133 17.49 -9.04 -16.90
N LEU A 134 16.30 -8.83 -16.37
CA LEU A 134 15.81 -9.58 -15.21
C LEU A 134 14.92 -10.72 -15.68
N VAL A 135 15.28 -11.93 -15.26
CA VAL A 135 14.53 -13.17 -15.53
C VAL A 135 14.03 -13.75 -14.21
N PRO A 136 12.95 -14.57 -14.18
CA PRO A 136 12.54 -15.25 -12.96
C PRO A 136 13.73 -15.97 -12.30
N ALA A 137 13.97 -15.71 -11.02
CA ALA A 137 15.08 -16.33 -10.32
C ALA A 137 14.81 -17.83 -10.12
N PRO A 138 15.79 -18.72 -10.32
CA PRO A 138 15.65 -20.10 -9.88
C PRO A 138 15.47 -20.12 -8.36
N ALA A 139 14.82 -21.17 -7.85
CA ALA A 139 14.73 -21.38 -6.41
C ALA A 139 16.14 -21.34 -5.81
N PRO A 140 16.39 -20.55 -4.74
CA PRO A 140 17.74 -20.42 -4.22
C PRO A 140 18.24 -21.79 -3.74
N GLN A 141 19.37 -22.22 -4.28
CA GLN A 141 19.99 -23.46 -3.82
C GLN A 141 20.61 -23.22 -2.43
N PRO A 142 20.37 -24.10 -1.45
CA PRO A 142 20.95 -23.96 -0.12
C PRO A 142 22.47 -24.14 -0.19
N GLY A 143 23.21 -23.04 -0.23
CA GLY A 143 24.67 -23.06 -0.28
C GLY A 143 25.29 -21.79 -0.85
N GLY A 144 26.58 -21.60 -0.58
CA GLY A 144 27.37 -20.47 -1.10
C GLY A 144 27.50 -19.30 -0.12
N ALA A 145 28.74 -18.88 0.13
CA ALA A 145 29.09 -17.74 0.99
C ALA A 145 29.24 -16.41 0.21
N GLN A 146 28.95 -16.43 -1.09
CA GLN A 146 29.12 -15.28 -1.97
C GLN A 146 28.11 -14.17 -1.64
N ARG A 147 28.57 -12.93 -1.77
CA ARG A 147 27.77 -11.73 -1.51
C ARG A 147 26.68 -11.59 -2.57
N THR A 148 25.49 -11.16 -2.14
CA THR A 148 24.32 -10.96 -2.99
C THR A 148 23.93 -9.49 -2.99
N LEU A 149 23.56 -8.94 -4.14
CA LEU A 149 22.91 -7.64 -4.26
C LEU A 149 21.40 -7.84 -4.46
N LEU A 150 20.60 -7.21 -3.60
CA LEU A 150 19.15 -7.20 -3.68
C LEU A 150 18.65 -5.79 -3.96
N LEU A 151 17.83 -5.65 -5.00
CA LEU A 151 17.28 -4.40 -5.48
C LEU A 151 15.76 -4.35 -5.22
N LEU A 152 15.29 -3.29 -4.55
CA LEU A 152 13.87 -3.14 -4.17
C LEU A 152 13.29 -1.83 -4.72
N HIS A 153 12.28 -1.93 -5.60
CA HIS A 153 11.70 -0.78 -6.28
C HIS A 153 10.61 -0.06 -5.45
N GLY A 154 10.18 1.11 -5.94
CA GLY A 154 9.18 1.97 -5.31
C GLY A 154 7.73 1.70 -5.73
N THR A 155 6.82 2.60 -5.29
CA THR A 155 5.41 2.59 -5.69
C THR A 155 5.25 2.91 -7.18
N PHE A 156 4.27 2.29 -7.85
CA PHE A 156 4.02 2.43 -9.30
C PHE A 156 5.19 2.03 -10.21
N SER A 157 6.16 1.29 -9.69
CA SER A 157 7.38 0.88 -10.39
C SER A 157 7.51 -0.64 -10.43
N ASN A 158 8.59 -1.14 -11.05
CA ASN A 158 9.01 -2.55 -11.09
C ASN A 158 10.54 -2.62 -11.21
N GLY A 159 11.11 -3.82 -11.20
CA GLY A 159 12.56 -4.05 -11.24
C GLY A 159 13.26 -3.64 -12.53
N ASP A 160 12.57 -3.46 -13.66
CA ASP A 160 13.22 -3.01 -14.90
C ASP A 160 13.72 -1.57 -14.81
N MET A 161 13.16 -0.79 -13.86
CA MET A 161 13.55 0.59 -13.59
C MET A 161 15.04 0.75 -13.28
N TRP A 162 15.72 -0.27 -12.75
CA TRP A 162 17.13 -0.20 -12.42
C TRP A 162 17.98 0.00 -13.68
N PHE A 163 17.66 -0.73 -14.76
CA PHE A 163 18.33 -0.58 -16.05
C PHE A 163 17.93 0.72 -16.74
N ASP A 164 16.66 1.09 -16.69
CA ASP A 164 16.19 2.33 -17.31
C ASP A 164 16.82 3.59 -16.69
N GLN A 165 17.00 3.59 -15.37
CA GLN A 165 17.56 4.75 -14.69
C GLN A 165 19.08 4.78 -14.76
N LEU A 166 19.76 3.66 -14.45
CA LEU A 166 21.23 3.61 -14.48
C LEU A 166 21.76 3.62 -15.92
N GLY A 167 21.09 2.93 -16.84
CA GLY A 167 21.45 2.90 -18.26
C GLY A 167 21.29 4.23 -18.98
N ALA A 168 20.55 5.19 -18.41
CA ALA A 168 20.38 6.52 -18.98
C ALA A 168 21.64 7.41 -18.87
N THR A 169 22.66 7.00 -18.12
CA THR A 169 23.90 7.79 -17.95
C THR A 169 25.16 6.92 -18.10
N PRO A 170 26.27 7.47 -18.61
CA PRO A 170 27.54 6.72 -18.68
C PRO A 170 28.03 6.22 -17.31
N ALA A 171 27.84 7.04 -16.27
CA ALA A 171 28.22 6.66 -14.90
C ALA A 171 27.38 5.49 -14.38
N GLY A 172 26.06 5.49 -14.64
CA GLY A 172 25.19 4.40 -14.24
C GLY A 172 25.46 3.10 -15.02
N VAL A 173 25.79 3.19 -16.31
CA VAL A 173 26.26 2.03 -17.09
C VAL A 173 27.54 1.45 -16.49
N ALA A 174 28.49 2.31 -16.08
CA ALA A 174 29.71 1.87 -15.39
C ALA A 174 29.40 1.21 -14.04
N LEU A 175 28.43 1.72 -13.28
CA LEU A 175 27.98 1.11 -12.02
C LEU A 175 27.34 -0.27 -12.25
N LEU A 176 26.51 -0.43 -13.28
CA LEU A 176 25.93 -1.71 -13.66
C LEU A 176 27.02 -2.75 -13.96
N ALA A 177 28.02 -2.36 -14.76
CA ALA A 177 29.17 -3.22 -15.04
C ALA A 177 29.95 -3.56 -13.75
N GLN A 178 30.17 -2.58 -12.87
CA GLN A 178 30.83 -2.79 -11.59
C GLN A 178 30.05 -3.78 -10.69
N TRP A 179 28.73 -3.65 -10.59
CA TRP A 179 27.92 -4.60 -9.82
C TRP A 179 28.06 -6.02 -10.36
N GLN A 180 28.04 -6.22 -11.67
CA GLN A 180 28.31 -7.54 -12.26
C GLN A 180 29.70 -8.08 -11.88
N GLN A 181 30.73 -7.24 -11.83
CA GLN A 181 32.07 -7.66 -11.39
C GLN A 181 32.12 -8.06 -9.90
N VAL A 182 31.38 -7.34 -9.04
CA VAL A 182 31.40 -7.56 -7.58
C VAL A 182 30.54 -8.74 -7.15
N TYR A 183 29.32 -8.86 -7.70
CA TYR A 183 28.32 -9.83 -7.25
C TYR A 183 28.15 -11.01 -8.21
N GLY A 184 28.72 -10.94 -9.42
CA GLY A 184 28.54 -11.95 -10.46
C GLY A 184 27.06 -12.14 -10.79
N GLU A 185 26.62 -13.40 -10.79
CA GLU A 185 25.24 -13.78 -11.05
C GLU A 185 24.29 -13.51 -9.86
N ARG A 186 24.81 -13.10 -8.69
CA ARG A 186 24.03 -12.94 -7.45
C ARG A 186 23.44 -11.54 -7.29
N ILE A 187 22.89 -11.00 -8.39
CA ILE A 187 22.15 -9.74 -8.37
C ILE A 187 20.69 -10.05 -8.65
N PHE A 188 19.83 -9.66 -7.70
CA PHE A 188 18.41 -9.91 -7.78
C PHE A 188 17.61 -8.63 -7.60
N ALA A 189 16.47 -8.55 -8.27
CA ALA A 189 15.43 -7.57 -7.97
C ALA A 189 14.19 -8.32 -7.46
N PHE A 190 13.50 -7.75 -6.48
CA PHE A 190 12.23 -8.30 -6.01
C PHE A 190 11.08 -7.40 -6.46
N ASP A 191 10.28 -7.93 -7.39
CA ASP A 191 9.08 -7.27 -7.88
C ASP A 191 7.91 -7.58 -6.95
N HIS A 192 7.20 -6.55 -6.49
CA HIS A 192 6.12 -6.73 -5.52
C HIS A 192 4.94 -5.81 -5.82
N PRO A 193 3.70 -6.21 -5.46
CA PRO A 193 2.56 -5.30 -5.52
C PRO A 193 2.83 -4.02 -4.72
N THR A 194 2.38 -2.88 -5.23
CA THR A 194 2.68 -1.57 -4.65
C THR A 194 1.47 -0.89 -4.04
N LEU A 195 0.25 -1.29 -4.42
CA LEU A 195 -0.99 -0.63 -4.02
C LEU A 195 -1.93 -1.56 -3.23
N SER A 196 -2.14 -2.77 -3.73
CA SER A 196 -3.06 -3.75 -3.16
C SER A 196 -2.52 -4.42 -1.90
N VAL A 197 -1.21 -4.40 -1.70
CA VAL A 197 -0.53 -5.09 -0.60
C VAL A 197 0.32 -4.12 0.21
N ALA A 198 0.31 -4.28 1.53
CA ALA A 198 1.13 -3.50 2.45
C ALA A 198 2.62 -3.93 2.40
N PRO A 199 3.58 -3.04 2.70
CA PRO A 199 5.02 -3.35 2.67
C PRO A 199 5.43 -4.52 3.57
N TRP A 200 4.79 -4.72 4.72
CA TRP A 200 5.13 -5.82 5.63
C TRP A 200 4.75 -7.19 5.05
N LEU A 201 3.63 -7.28 4.32
CA LEU A 201 3.25 -8.50 3.59
C LEU A 201 4.25 -8.80 2.47
N ASN A 202 4.66 -7.77 1.72
CA ASN A 202 5.73 -7.91 0.73
C ASN A 202 7.06 -8.35 1.35
N ALA A 203 7.36 -7.90 2.58
CA ALA A 203 8.56 -8.33 3.31
C ALA A 203 8.48 -9.81 3.72
N LEU A 204 7.30 -10.34 4.04
CA LEU A 204 7.09 -11.77 4.28
C LEU A 204 7.32 -12.59 3.00
N ASP A 205 6.85 -12.11 1.86
CA ASP A 205 7.09 -12.76 0.57
C ASP A 205 8.56 -12.70 0.18
N LEU A 206 9.22 -11.56 0.40
CA LEU A 206 10.65 -11.41 0.22
C LEU A 206 11.44 -12.36 1.13
N GLN A 207 11.06 -12.47 2.40
CA GLN A 207 11.67 -13.42 3.34
C GLN A 207 11.61 -14.85 2.80
N ARG A 208 10.47 -15.26 2.22
CA ARG A 208 10.31 -16.58 1.60
C ARG A 208 11.21 -16.73 0.39
N ALA A 209 11.29 -15.70 -0.45
CA ALA A 209 12.09 -15.71 -1.67
C ALA A 209 13.61 -15.72 -1.40
N LEU A 210 14.06 -15.18 -0.27
CA LEU A 210 15.47 -15.21 0.13
C LEU A 210 15.88 -16.52 0.84
N ARG A 211 14.95 -17.45 1.10
CA ARG A 211 15.29 -18.75 1.72
C ARG A 211 16.27 -19.51 0.84
N GLY A 212 17.41 -19.90 1.41
CA GLY A 212 18.50 -20.59 0.68
C GLY A 212 19.67 -19.67 0.32
N ILE A 213 19.50 -18.35 0.40
CA ILE A 213 20.63 -17.41 0.30
C ILE A 213 21.41 -17.43 1.62
N ALA A 214 22.55 -18.14 1.61
CA ALA A 214 23.40 -18.31 2.79
C ALA A 214 24.47 -17.22 2.95
N GLY A 215 24.85 -16.53 1.87
CA GLY A 215 25.84 -15.45 1.88
C GLY A 215 25.30 -14.11 2.41
N PRO A 216 26.18 -13.11 2.61
CA PRO A 216 25.78 -11.76 3.00
C PRO A 216 24.98 -11.08 1.88
N VAL A 217 23.98 -10.30 2.25
CA VAL A 217 23.09 -9.56 1.33
C VAL A 217 23.32 -8.07 1.50
N ASP A 218 23.56 -7.38 0.40
CA ASP A 218 23.48 -5.94 0.31
C ASP A 218 22.15 -5.54 -0.31
N VAL A 219 21.49 -4.54 0.27
CA VAL A 219 20.21 -4.07 -0.21
C VAL A 219 20.34 -2.65 -0.74
N VAL A 220 19.89 -2.40 -1.96
CA VAL A 220 19.63 -1.05 -2.47
C VAL A 220 18.14 -0.93 -2.72
N CYS A 221 17.51 0.06 -2.10
CA CYS A 221 16.07 0.22 -2.16
C CYS A 221 15.71 1.66 -2.51
N HIS A 222 14.65 1.79 -3.30
CA HIS A 222 14.11 3.08 -3.74
C HIS A 222 12.72 3.28 -3.17
N SER A 223 12.43 4.48 -2.65
CA SER A 223 11.08 4.87 -2.25
C SER A 223 10.44 3.83 -1.32
N ARG A 224 9.23 3.34 -1.63
CA ARG A 224 8.52 2.29 -0.90
C ARG A 224 9.34 1.02 -0.63
N GLY A 225 10.28 0.66 -1.50
CA GLY A 225 11.16 -0.49 -1.30
C GLY A 225 11.93 -0.41 0.02
N GLY A 226 12.20 0.81 0.52
CA GLY A 226 12.82 1.01 1.83
C GLY A 226 11.95 0.56 3.00
N LEU A 227 10.62 0.68 2.91
CA LEU A 227 9.72 0.16 3.93
C LEU A 227 9.65 -1.38 3.87
N VAL A 228 9.69 -1.97 2.67
CA VAL A 228 9.78 -3.44 2.52
C VAL A 228 11.08 -3.97 3.14
N ALA A 229 12.22 -3.32 2.88
CA ALA A 229 13.49 -3.66 3.51
C ALA A 229 13.44 -3.50 5.03
N SER A 230 12.86 -2.40 5.53
CA SER A 230 12.74 -2.13 6.96
C SER A 230 11.93 -3.22 7.67
N TRP A 231 10.78 -3.62 7.10
CA TRP A 231 9.99 -4.71 7.63
C TRP A 231 10.71 -6.06 7.56
N LEU A 232 11.49 -6.32 6.50
CA LEU A 232 12.31 -7.54 6.42
C LEU A 232 13.32 -7.60 7.58
N LEU A 233 14.01 -6.48 7.85
CA LEU A 233 14.99 -6.37 8.95
C LEU A 233 14.34 -6.46 10.33
N ARG A 234 13.07 -6.03 10.46
CA ARG A 234 12.29 -6.17 11.69
C ARG A 234 11.81 -7.61 11.92
N LEU A 235 11.40 -8.32 10.86
CA LEU A 235 10.65 -9.58 10.97
C LEU A 235 11.50 -10.84 10.84
N ALA A 236 12.69 -10.78 10.23
CA ALA A 236 13.43 -11.98 9.86
C ALA A 236 14.95 -11.85 10.11
N PRO A 237 15.63 -12.92 10.59
CA PRO A 237 17.07 -12.93 10.81
C PRO A 237 17.86 -13.11 9.49
N VAL A 238 17.63 -12.21 8.54
CA VAL A 238 18.32 -12.21 7.24
C VAL A 238 19.77 -11.75 7.37
N ARG A 239 20.66 -12.28 6.54
CA ARG A 239 22.09 -11.93 6.55
C ARG A 239 22.39 -10.62 5.80
N VAL A 240 21.59 -9.58 6.06
CA VAL A 240 21.81 -8.28 5.44
C VAL A 240 23.01 -7.60 6.11
N GLN A 241 24.02 -7.25 5.32
CA GLN A 241 25.24 -6.58 5.78
C GLN A 241 25.13 -5.06 5.66
N GLN A 242 24.49 -4.58 4.60
CA GLN A 242 24.23 -3.16 4.39
C GLN A 242 22.88 -2.94 3.70
N VAL A 243 22.29 -1.78 3.97
CA VAL A 243 21.11 -1.30 3.25
C VAL A 243 21.31 0.17 2.87
N VAL A 244 21.06 0.50 1.61
CA VAL A 244 21.05 1.86 1.09
C VAL A 244 19.60 2.24 0.78
N PHE A 245 19.07 3.17 1.56
CA PHE A 245 17.76 3.78 1.36
C PHE A 245 17.87 4.99 0.45
N VAL A 246 17.29 4.94 -0.74
CA VAL A 246 17.29 6.06 -1.70
C VAL A 246 15.90 6.67 -1.78
N GLY A 247 15.73 7.90 -1.29
CA GLY A 247 14.43 8.58 -1.28
C GLY A 247 13.31 7.81 -0.57
N SER A 248 13.63 6.97 0.42
CA SER A 248 12.66 6.08 1.06
C SER A 248 11.81 6.82 2.11
N PRO A 249 10.47 6.70 2.14
CA PRO A 249 9.62 7.37 3.11
C PRO A 249 9.61 6.63 4.45
N LEU A 250 10.75 6.54 5.14
CA LEU A 250 10.86 5.76 6.37
C LEU A 250 9.95 6.31 7.48
N GLY A 251 9.88 7.63 7.64
CA GLY A 251 8.89 8.30 8.50
C GLY A 251 7.60 8.68 7.77
N GLY A 252 7.24 7.98 6.70
CA GLY A 252 6.09 8.26 5.83
C GLY A 252 6.27 9.44 4.86
N THR A 253 5.28 9.67 4.00
CA THR A 253 5.17 10.83 3.12
C THR A 253 3.83 11.54 3.30
N SER A 254 3.86 12.86 3.23
CA SER A 254 2.66 13.70 3.28
C SER A 254 1.73 13.49 2.07
N LEU A 255 2.21 12.97 0.93
CA LEU A 255 1.37 12.61 -0.22
C LEU A 255 0.45 11.43 0.06
N ALA A 256 0.84 10.53 0.97
CA ALA A 256 0.04 9.37 1.30
C ALA A 256 -1.02 9.68 2.35
N SER A 257 -1.01 10.86 2.99
CA SER A 257 -1.91 11.17 4.11
C SER A 257 -3.41 11.22 3.72
N PRO A 258 -4.30 10.69 4.59
CA PRO A 258 -5.68 10.30 4.25
C PRO A 258 -6.59 11.45 3.79
N TYR A 259 -6.41 12.64 4.36
CA TYR A 259 -7.24 13.82 4.08
C TYR A 259 -7.04 14.42 2.67
N ARG A 260 -6.17 13.84 1.83
CA ARG A 260 -5.63 14.53 0.64
C ARG A 260 -5.54 13.69 -0.63
N LEU A 261 -6.19 12.54 -0.71
CA LEU A 261 -6.03 11.64 -1.87
C LEU A 261 -6.28 12.32 -3.22
N ARG A 262 -7.30 13.20 -3.32
CA ARG A 262 -7.53 14.02 -4.51
C ARG A 262 -6.37 14.98 -4.79
N ALA A 263 -5.92 15.72 -3.77
CA ALA A 263 -4.80 16.65 -3.89
C ALA A 263 -3.48 15.93 -4.21
N ALA A 264 -3.28 14.71 -3.72
CA ALA A 264 -2.13 13.87 -4.02
C ALA A 264 -2.16 13.36 -5.47
N LEU A 265 -3.33 12.92 -5.96
CA LEU A 265 -3.52 12.55 -7.37
C LEU A 265 -3.31 13.76 -8.30
N ASP A 266 -3.84 14.93 -7.93
CA ASP A 266 -3.63 16.18 -8.66
C ASP A 266 -2.14 16.57 -8.65
N MET A 267 -1.44 16.42 -7.52
CA MET A 267 -0.01 16.68 -7.41
C MET A 267 0.80 15.76 -8.30
N LEU A 268 0.54 14.45 -8.26
CA LEU A 268 1.21 13.46 -9.12
C LEU A 268 0.97 13.73 -10.61
N ALA A 269 -0.26 14.13 -10.98
CA ALA A 269 -0.59 14.51 -12.36
C ALA A 269 0.16 15.77 -12.81
N ASN A 270 0.23 16.80 -11.94
CA ASN A 270 0.97 18.02 -12.23
C ASN A 270 2.48 17.77 -12.32
N ILE A 271 3.04 16.94 -11.44
CA ILE A 271 4.45 16.49 -11.51
C ILE A 271 4.69 15.79 -12.85
N ALA A 272 3.87 14.81 -13.21
CA ALA A 272 4.04 14.09 -14.47
C ALA A 272 3.99 15.02 -15.69
N ASN A 273 3.03 15.96 -15.72
CA ASN A 273 2.93 16.96 -16.78
C ASN A 273 4.16 17.88 -16.82
N ALA A 274 4.61 18.38 -15.67
CA ALA A 274 5.78 19.24 -15.58
C ALA A 274 7.06 18.54 -16.04
N LEU A 275 7.27 17.30 -15.62
CA LEU A 275 8.40 16.49 -16.07
C LEU A 275 8.34 16.23 -17.58
N SER A 276 7.15 16.00 -18.14
CA SER A 276 6.97 15.86 -19.59
C SER A 276 7.31 17.15 -20.34
N LEU A 277 6.86 18.31 -19.84
CA LEU A 277 7.16 19.62 -20.43
C LEU A 277 8.65 19.99 -20.29
N ALA A 278 9.30 19.55 -19.21
CA ALA A 278 10.74 19.71 -18.98
C ALA A 278 11.60 18.71 -19.79
N GLY A 279 11.00 17.96 -20.73
CA GLY A 279 11.71 17.06 -21.63
C GLY A 279 12.30 15.81 -20.95
N GLN A 280 11.80 15.43 -19.77
CA GLN A 280 12.27 14.24 -19.08
C GLN A 280 11.89 12.97 -19.85
N ALA A 281 12.76 11.96 -19.78
CA ALA A 281 12.53 10.68 -20.45
C ALA A 281 11.19 10.04 -20.01
N ALA A 282 10.50 9.40 -20.95
CA ALA A 282 9.21 8.75 -20.71
C ALA A 282 9.27 7.75 -19.54
N SER A 283 10.39 7.04 -19.35
CA SER A 283 10.59 6.09 -18.25
C SER A 283 10.55 6.74 -16.85
N THR A 284 10.81 8.04 -16.73
CA THR A 284 10.73 8.80 -15.46
C THR A 284 9.32 9.34 -15.20
N VAL A 285 8.57 9.62 -16.27
CA VAL A 285 7.22 10.24 -16.21
C VAL A 285 6.11 9.19 -16.13
N PHE A 286 6.21 8.15 -16.95
CA PHE A 286 5.16 7.17 -17.16
C PHE A 286 4.74 6.42 -15.88
N PRO A 287 5.63 5.98 -14.98
CA PRO A 287 5.24 5.32 -13.74
C PRO A 287 4.30 6.18 -12.87
N LEU A 288 4.64 7.45 -12.65
CA LEU A 288 3.82 8.36 -11.85
C LEU A 288 2.47 8.65 -12.53
N ALA A 289 2.50 8.92 -13.83
CA ALA A 289 1.29 9.23 -14.61
C ALA A 289 0.32 8.04 -14.68
N ALA A 290 0.84 6.85 -15.03
CA ALA A 290 0.05 5.63 -15.14
C ALA A 290 -0.48 5.18 -13.78
N GLY A 291 0.35 5.29 -12.73
CA GLY A 291 -0.04 5.02 -11.35
C GLY A 291 -1.17 5.92 -10.86
N ALA A 292 -1.01 7.24 -10.98
CA ALA A 292 -2.01 8.22 -10.59
C ALA A 292 -3.31 8.06 -11.39
N ALA A 293 -3.23 7.93 -12.72
CA ALA A 293 -4.41 7.73 -13.57
C ALA A 293 -5.12 6.40 -13.30
N GLY A 294 -4.35 5.33 -13.06
CA GLY A 294 -4.88 4.02 -12.69
C GLY A 294 -5.62 4.08 -11.37
N LEU A 295 -4.99 4.65 -10.34
CA LEU A 295 -5.57 4.79 -9.01
C LEU A 295 -6.82 5.69 -9.03
N ALA A 296 -6.79 6.83 -9.73
CA ALA A 296 -7.94 7.70 -9.91
C ALA A 296 -9.13 6.96 -10.57
N LYS A 297 -8.88 6.08 -11.54
CA LYS A 297 -9.92 5.25 -12.16
C LYS A 297 -10.48 4.21 -11.19
N VAL A 298 -9.64 3.58 -10.36
CA VAL A 298 -10.10 2.61 -9.33
C VAL A 298 -11.01 3.29 -8.33
N LEU A 299 -10.58 4.44 -7.81
CA LEU A 299 -11.31 5.20 -6.79
C LEU A 299 -12.58 5.85 -7.37
N GLY A 300 -12.51 6.42 -8.57
CA GLY A 300 -13.66 7.05 -9.23
C GLY A 300 -14.79 6.06 -9.54
N LYS A 301 -14.46 4.82 -9.91
CA LYS A 301 -15.45 3.75 -10.15
C LYS A 301 -16.15 3.27 -8.89
N THR A 302 -15.53 3.44 -7.72
CA THR A 302 -15.96 2.82 -6.46
C THR A 302 -16.55 3.81 -5.47
N LEU A 303 -16.04 5.04 -5.44
CA LEU A 303 -16.40 6.04 -4.42
C LEU A 303 -17.40 7.10 -4.88
N GLN A 304 -17.88 7.07 -6.14
CA GLN A 304 -18.78 8.10 -6.71
C GLN A 304 -18.35 9.51 -6.27
N LEU A 305 -17.13 9.93 -6.63
CA LEU A 305 -16.37 11.10 -6.14
C LEU A 305 -17.06 12.50 -6.30
N GLY A 306 -18.37 12.56 -6.50
CA GLY A 306 -19.23 13.74 -6.43
C GLY A 306 -20.26 13.77 -5.28
N ALA A 307 -20.33 12.74 -4.42
CA ALA A 307 -21.22 12.75 -3.25
C ALA A 307 -20.56 13.46 -2.04
N ALA A 308 -21.32 14.32 -1.36
CA ALA A 308 -20.86 15.26 -0.31
C ALA A 308 -20.50 14.61 1.05
N LEU A 309 -20.09 13.35 1.08
CA LEU A 309 -19.67 12.67 2.31
C LEU A 309 -18.14 12.81 2.51
N PRO A 310 -17.65 12.85 3.76
CA PRO A 310 -16.22 12.90 4.07
C PRO A 310 -15.58 11.51 3.83
N LEU A 311 -15.47 11.12 2.56
CA LEU A 311 -15.04 9.79 2.10
C LEU A 311 -13.53 9.67 1.84
N ALA A 312 -12.76 10.75 2.04
CA ALA A 312 -11.32 10.76 1.76
C ALA A 312 -10.54 9.84 2.70
N ASP A 313 -10.90 9.81 3.99
CA ASP A 313 -10.22 8.98 5.00
C ASP A 313 -10.43 7.48 4.75
N ALA A 314 -11.63 7.09 4.33
CA ALA A 314 -11.89 5.73 3.87
C ALA A 314 -11.08 5.40 2.61
N ALA A 315 -10.97 6.34 1.65
CA ALA A 315 -10.35 6.07 0.35
C ALA A 315 -8.86 5.70 0.41
N VAL A 316 -8.07 6.30 1.30
CA VAL A 316 -6.65 5.91 1.46
C VAL A 316 -6.52 4.63 2.27
N ALA A 317 -7.35 4.44 3.30
CA ALA A 317 -7.43 3.16 4.02
C ALA A 317 -7.80 1.99 3.08
N LEU A 318 -8.50 2.27 1.97
CA LEU A 318 -8.82 1.30 0.93
C LEU A 318 -7.64 0.97 0.00
N VAL A 319 -6.48 1.65 0.12
CA VAL A 319 -5.26 1.37 -0.65
C VAL A 319 -4.14 0.98 0.33
N PRO A 320 -4.05 -0.30 0.73
CA PRO A 320 -3.11 -0.75 1.76
C PRO A 320 -1.68 -0.29 1.52
N GLY A 321 -1.19 -0.39 0.28
CA GLY A 321 0.17 -0.03 -0.07
C GLY A 321 0.52 1.45 0.12
N LEU A 322 -0.47 2.35 0.03
CA LEU A 322 -0.30 3.79 0.33
C LEU A 322 -0.56 4.09 1.80
N ALA A 323 -1.56 3.45 2.41
CA ALA A 323 -1.87 3.61 3.83
C ALA A 323 -0.65 3.35 4.71
N SER A 324 0.17 2.35 4.37
CA SER A 324 1.42 2.04 5.09
C SER A 324 2.53 3.10 4.99
N GLN A 325 2.36 4.12 4.14
CA GLN A 325 3.36 5.17 3.93
C GLN A 325 2.90 6.53 4.43
N GLN A 326 1.78 6.61 5.13
CA GLN A 326 1.24 7.87 5.62
C GLN A 326 2.16 8.52 6.65
N ARG A 327 2.42 9.82 6.48
CA ARG A 327 3.07 10.65 7.50
C ARG A 327 2.02 11.26 8.42
N VAL A 328 1.47 10.43 9.30
CA VAL A 328 0.48 10.83 10.32
C VAL A 328 0.90 10.29 11.69
N SER A 329 0.48 10.95 12.77
CA SER A 329 0.86 10.58 14.14
C SER A 329 0.26 9.25 14.59
N ASP A 330 -0.81 8.79 13.94
CA ASP A 330 -1.59 7.63 14.33
C ASP A 330 -1.38 6.40 13.41
N ASN A 331 -0.43 6.44 12.47
CA ASN A 331 -0.15 5.30 11.58
C ASN A 331 0.35 4.07 12.37
N ALA A 332 -0.48 3.04 12.44
CA ALA A 332 -0.19 1.84 13.22
C ALA A 332 1.00 1.04 12.67
N GLU A 333 1.19 1.00 11.35
CA GLU A 333 2.30 0.26 10.73
C GLU A 333 3.65 0.91 11.01
N THR A 334 3.78 2.22 10.76
CA THR A 334 4.99 2.98 11.08
C THR A 334 5.30 2.91 12.57
N ARG A 335 4.28 3.01 13.43
CA ARG A 335 4.46 2.81 14.88
C ARG A 335 5.05 1.44 15.15
N ALA A 336 4.40 0.36 14.70
CA ALA A 336 4.86 -1.01 14.93
C ALA A 336 6.25 -1.31 14.35
N LEU A 337 6.61 -0.70 13.21
CA LEU A 337 7.92 -0.85 12.58
C LEU A 337 9.05 -0.23 13.42
N PHE A 338 8.76 0.85 14.13
CA PHE A 338 9.77 1.66 14.84
C PHE A 338 9.61 1.68 16.37
N ASP A 339 8.64 0.95 16.93
CA ASP A 339 8.38 0.83 18.37
C ASP A 339 9.51 0.09 19.12
N ASP A 340 10.35 -0.63 18.38
CA ASP A 340 11.38 -1.51 18.94
C ASP A 340 12.58 -1.61 17.99
N ARG A 341 13.68 -2.18 18.49
CA ARG A 341 14.87 -2.48 17.68
C ARG A 341 14.55 -3.52 16.61
N TRP A 342 15.04 -3.28 15.41
CA TRP A 342 15.02 -4.26 14.34
C TRP A 342 15.88 -5.45 14.71
N LEU A 343 15.43 -6.64 14.31
CA LEU A 343 16.10 -7.91 14.57
C LEU A 343 17.48 -7.97 13.91
N VAL A 344 17.62 -7.33 12.74
CA VAL A 344 18.89 -7.20 12.01
C VAL A 344 19.29 -5.74 11.93
N GLN A 345 20.52 -5.45 12.33
CA GLN A 345 21.11 -4.09 12.38
C GLN A 345 22.29 -3.99 11.40
N PRO A 346 22.04 -3.85 10.08
CA PRO A 346 23.09 -3.72 9.09
C PRO A 346 23.75 -2.34 9.13
N ARG A 347 24.79 -2.14 8.31
CA ARG A 347 25.26 -0.77 8.01
C ARG A 347 24.17 -0.03 7.24
N PHE A 348 23.70 1.07 7.82
CA PHE A 348 22.67 1.90 7.22
C PHE A 348 23.29 3.01 6.38
N ALA A 349 22.75 3.22 5.19
CA ALA A 349 23.05 4.37 4.34
C ALA A 349 21.76 4.98 3.83
N VAL A 350 21.72 6.31 3.71
CA VAL A 350 20.55 7.07 3.25
C VAL A 350 20.99 8.07 2.19
N VAL A 351 20.23 8.15 1.10
CA VAL A 351 20.35 9.16 0.06
C VAL A 351 19.09 10.01 0.05
N SER A 352 19.26 11.33 0.16
CA SER A 352 18.14 12.29 0.21
C SER A 352 18.39 13.51 -0.66
N ALA A 353 17.32 14.07 -1.22
CA ALA A 353 17.32 15.35 -1.93
C ALA A 353 16.22 16.28 -1.40
N ASP A 354 16.41 17.58 -1.62
CA ASP A 354 15.39 18.63 -1.48
C ASP A 354 15.21 19.28 -2.85
N PHE A 355 14.08 19.02 -3.51
CA PHE A 355 13.84 19.50 -4.85
C PHE A 355 13.39 20.96 -4.84
N GLU A 356 14.11 21.80 -5.57
CA GLU A 356 13.81 23.22 -5.74
C GLU A 356 13.91 23.58 -7.23
N PRO A 357 12.79 23.59 -7.98
CA PRO A 357 12.79 23.89 -9.39
C PRO A 357 13.03 25.37 -9.64
N ASN A 358 13.48 25.68 -10.86
CA ASN A 358 13.50 27.05 -11.34
C ASN A 358 12.08 27.55 -11.62
N LEU A 359 11.56 28.43 -10.77
CA LEU A 359 10.21 28.98 -10.89
C LEU A 359 10.02 29.92 -12.09
N GLY A 360 11.11 30.33 -12.75
CA GLY A 360 11.05 31.05 -14.03
C GLY A 360 10.53 30.18 -15.19
N GLU A 361 10.58 28.86 -15.05
CA GLU A 361 10.09 27.93 -16.07
C GLU A 361 8.58 27.71 -15.97
N PRO A 362 7.82 27.84 -17.06
CA PRO A 362 6.37 27.64 -17.06
C PRO A 362 5.93 26.28 -16.51
N ALA A 363 6.72 25.23 -16.72
CA ALA A 363 6.45 23.87 -16.27
C ALA A 363 6.31 23.76 -14.73
N TRP A 364 6.99 24.64 -13.97
CA TRP A 364 7.07 24.56 -12.52
C TRP A 364 6.22 25.61 -11.79
N LYS A 365 5.39 26.38 -12.50
CA LYS A 365 4.53 27.41 -11.88
C LYS A 365 3.62 26.85 -10.78
N PHE A 366 3.12 25.62 -10.95
CA PHE A 366 2.30 24.94 -9.95
C PHE A 366 3.05 24.74 -8.62
N TRP A 367 4.38 24.60 -8.65
CA TRP A 367 5.19 24.28 -7.48
C TRP A 367 5.06 25.30 -6.34
N THR A 368 4.98 26.59 -6.68
CA THR A 368 4.77 27.66 -5.68
C THR A 368 3.50 27.46 -4.86
N ARG A 369 2.47 26.87 -5.48
CA ARG A 369 1.17 26.61 -4.87
C ARG A 369 1.19 25.40 -3.95
N PHE A 370 2.09 24.44 -4.13
CA PHE A 370 2.18 23.24 -3.26
C PHE A 370 3.19 23.40 -2.11
N ARG A 371 4.13 24.35 -2.21
CA ARG A 371 5.15 24.62 -1.18
C ARG A 371 4.81 25.79 -0.25
N ASN A 372 4.01 26.77 -0.68
CA ASN A 372 3.71 27.94 0.15
C ASN A 372 2.45 27.72 1.00
N PRO A 373 2.57 27.68 2.35
CA PRO A 373 1.40 27.50 3.22
C PRO A 373 0.39 28.67 3.12
N GLY A 374 0.87 29.90 2.91
CA GLY A 374 0.01 31.08 2.77
C GLY A 374 -0.82 31.12 1.49
N LEU A 375 -0.30 30.60 0.37
CA LEU A 375 -1.04 30.51 -0.91
C LEU A 375 -1.98 29.30 -0.97
N GLN A 376 -1.77 28.30 -0.10
CA GLN A 376 -2.64 27.11 0.01
C GLN A 376 -3.92 27.45 0.79
N LEU A 377 -3.78 28.17 1.92
CA LEU A 377 -4.91 28.63 2.74
C LEU A 377 -5.83 29.61 2.01
N ALA A 378 -5.30 30.47 1.14
CA ALA A 378 -6.07 31.51 0.45
C ALA A 378 -6.99 30.98 -0.67
N SER A 379 -6.82 29.73 -1.08
CA SER A 379 -7.65 29.12 -2.12
C SER A 379 -8.52 28.01 -1.55
N LEU A 380 -9.78 28.36 -1.23
CA LEU A 380 -10.92 27.47 -1.03
C LEU A 380 -10.57 26.03 -0.60
N GLY A 381 -9.99 25.86 0.59
CA GLY A 381 -9.80 24.55 1.23
C GLY A 381 -8.69 23.66 0.67
N ALA A 382 -7.69 24.20 -0.04
CA ALA A 382 -6.54 23.42 -0.47
C ALA A 382 -5.59 23.14 0.72
N ASP A 383 -5.57 21.90 1.21
CA ASP A 383 -4.69 21.50 2.30
C ASP A 383 -3.21 21.47 1.91
N ILE A 384 -2.33 21.79 2.86
CA ILE A 384 -0.86 21.86 2.66
C ILE A 384 -0.26 20.49 2.31
N VAL A 385 0.00 20.17 1.04
CA VAL A 385 0.49 18.81 0.65
C VAL A 385 1.84 18.48 1.27
N PHE A 386 2.83 19.37 1.19
CA PHE A 386 4.11 19.23 1.88
C PHE A 386 4.34 20.39 2.85
N PRO A 387 4.59 20.14 4.14
CA PRO A 387 4.89 21.18 5.11
C PRO A 387 6.33 21.72 5.00
N GLY A 388 7.21 21.11 4.18
CA GLY A 388 8.61 21.50 4.07
C GLY A 388 9.38 20.86 2.90
N ALA A 389 10.70 20.75 3.07
CA ALA A 389 11.64 20.16 2.11
C ALA A 389 11.22 18.74 1.70
N ASN A 390 11.26 18.46 0.40
CA ASN A 390 10.83 17.18 -0.18
C ASN A 390 11.41 16.99 -1.59
N ASP A 391 11.40 15.76 -2.10
CA ASP A 391 11.92 15.42 -3.43
C ASP A 391 10.85 15.33 -4.53
N LEU A 392 9.73 16.06 -4.38
CA LEU A 392 8.45 15.92 -5.09
C LEU A 392 7.51 14.85 -4.54
N VAL A 393 8.02 13.84 -3.83
CA VAL A 393 7.19 12.70 -3.39
C VAL A 393 7.32 12.42 -1.90
N VAL A 394 8.52 12.56 -1.34
CA VAL A 394 8.80 12.20 0.05
C VAL A 394 9.42 13.40 0.76
N ASP A 395 8.93 13.70 1.95
CA ASP A 395 9.49 14.70 2.85
C ASP A 395 10.95 14.35 3.16
N THR A 396 11.90 15.27 2.93
CA THR A 396 13.34 15.01 3.09
C THR A 396 13.67 14.57 4.52
N GLY A 397 13.02 15.18 5.53
CA GLY A 397 13.18 14.81 6.94
C GLY A 397 12.63 13.42 7.31
N SER A 398 11.84 12.80 6.43
CA SER A 398 11.36 11.43 6.60
C SER A 398 12.40 10.39 6.19
N MET A 399 13.27 10.73 5.24
CA MET A 399 14.14 9.74 4.58
C MET A 399 15.21 9.15 5.48
N SER A 400 15.62 9.90 6.51
CA SER A 400 16.60 9.47 7.51
C SER A 400 15.96 9.04 8.84
N PHE A 401 14.63 8.93 8.90
CA PHE A 401 13.94 8.49 10.11
C PHE A 401 14.14 7.00 10.34
N LEU A 402 14.99 6.65 11.32
CA LEU A 402 15.22 5.27 11.75
C LEU A 402 14.53 4.96 13.09
N GLY A 403 13.40 5.59 13.38
CA GLY A 403 12.61 5.29 14.58
C GLY A 403 13.13 5.87 15.90
N GLN A 404 12.44 5.52 16.98
CA GLN A 404 12.79 5.86 18.36
C GLN A 404 12.58 4.62 19.26
N PRO A 405 13.65 3.97 19.75
CA PRO A 405 15.06 4.35 19.61
C PRO A 405 15.57 4.19 18.16
N ALA A 406 16.48 5.08 17.75
CA ALA A 406 17.03 5.05 16.39
C ALA A 406 17.75 3.73 16.10
N GLN A 407 17.40 3.03 15.02
CA GLN A 407 17.96 1.70 14.68
C GLN A 407 19.49 1.71 14.55
N GLY A 408 20.05 2.77 13.99
CA GLY A 408 21.49 3.01 13.97
C GLY A 408 21.79 4.43 13.51
N LYS A 409 23.08 4.73 13.34
CA LYS A 409 23.52 5.99 12.73
C LYS A 409 23.78 5.75 11.23
N PRO A 410 22.95 6.28 10.33
CA PRO A 410 23.14 6.07 8.91
C PRO A 410 24.28 6.94 8.38
N GLU A 411 25.00 6.43 7.38
CA GLU A 411 25.79 7.28 6.50
C GLU A 411 24.87 8.03 5.55
N LEU A 412 24.88 9.36 5.62
CA LEU A 412 23.97 10.20 4.87
C LEU A 412 24.68 10.84 3.67
N LEU A 413 24.18 10.56 2.47
CA LEU A 413 24.41 11.38 1.29
C LEU A 413 23.22 12.33 1.12
N SER A 414 23.38 13.57 1.58
CA SER A 414 22.43 14.64 1.29
C SER A 414 22.87 15.41 0.06
N LEU A 415 22.05 15.40 -0.99
CA LEU A 415 22.26 16.24 -2.18
C LEU A 415 21.92 17.71 -1.93
N GLY A 416 21.34 18.03 -0.77
CA GLY A 416 20.85 19.36 -0.46
C GLY A 416 19.74 19.81 -1.43
N ARG A 417 19.68 21.12 -1.67
CA ARG A 417 18.75 21.73 -2.63
C ARG A 417 19.22 21.51 -4.05
N THR A 418 18.36 20.95 -4.88
CA THR A 418 18.68 20.61 -6.27
C THR A 418 17.49 20.87 -7.18
N ALA A 419 17.74 21.45 -8.35
CA ALA A 419 16.73 21.67 -9.39
C ALA A 419 16.65 20.49 -10.38
N THR A 420 17.60 19.55 -10.31
CA THR A 420 17.78 18.50 -11.32
C THR A 420 17.46 17.11 -10.79
N THR A 421 17.62 16.90 -9.48
CA THR A 421 17.42 15.58 -8.85
C THR A 421 16.16 15.58 -8.00
N PHE A 422 15.25 14.67 -8.34
CA PHE A 422 13.94 14.51 -7.74
C PHE A 422 13.63 13.01 -7.61
N HIS A 423 12.48 12.69 -7.03
CA HIS A 423 12.17 11.36 -6.53
C HIS A 423 12.41 10.21 -7.54
N THR A 424 12.09 10.42 -8.81
CA THR A 424 12.10 9.38 -9.84
C THR A 424 13.37 9.36 -10.70
N ASN A 425 14.40 10.15 -10.38
CA ASN A 425 15.65 10.17 -11.14
C ASN A 425 16.94 10.12 -10.31
N TYR A 426 16.88 9.79 -9.00
CA TYR A 426 18.09 9.66 -8.15
C TYR A 426 19.23 8.86 -8.79
N PHE A 427 18.92 7.75 -9.47
CA PHE A 427 19.95 6.88 -10.06
C PHE A 427 20.59 7.43 -11.33
N ARG A 428 20.18 8.62 -11.79
CA ARG A 428 20.87 9.39 -12.84
C ARG A 428 21.84 10.41 -12.28
N ASP A 429 21.75 10.70 -10.98
CA ASP A 429 22.61 11.68 -10.32
C ASP A 429 24.04 11.09 -10.12
N PRO A 430 25.09 11.75 -10.63
CA PRO A 430 26.46 11.24 -10.52
C PRO A 430 26.94 11.03 -9.08
N ALA A 431 26.51 11.85 -8.13
CA ALA A 431 26.91 11.72 -6.73
C ALA A 431 26.28 10.47 -6.09
N VAL A 432 25.01 10.18 -6.44
CA VAL A 432 24.31 8.97 -6.01
C VAL A 432 24.96 7.73 -6.61
N VAL A 433 25.23 7.73 -7.92
CA VAL A 433 25.90 6.63 -8.61
C VAL A 433 27.29 6.35 -8.00
N ALA A 434 28.08 7.40 -7.76
CA ALA A 434 29.40 7.27 -7.13
C ALA A 434 29.31 6.74 -5.69
N PHE A 435 28.27 7.11 -4.95
CA PHE A 435 28.02 6.60 -3.60
C PHE A 435 27.67 5.12 -3.60
N LEU A 436 26.78 4.69 -4.49
CA LEU A 436 26.43 3.27 -4.66
C LEU A 436 27.62 2.42 -5.11
N ALA A 437 28.48 2.97 -5.99
CA ALA A 437 29.73 2.34 -6.40
C ALA A 437 30.65 2.04 -5.21
N ARG A 438 30.82 3.00 -4.28
CA ARG A 438 31.63 2.79 -3.06
C ARG A 438 31.02 1.75 -2.13
N LYS A 439 29.70 1.78 -1.94
CA LYS A 439 29.00 0.81 -1.08
C LYS A 439 29.15 -0.62 -1.60
N ALA A 440 29.11 -0.82 -2.92
CA ALA A 440 29.34 -2.13 -3.51
C ALA A 440 30.73 -2.69 -3.18
N GLN A 441 31.76 -1.85 -3.13
CA GLN A 441 33.13 -2.25 -2.76
C GLN A 441 33.33 -2.52 -1.27
N GLY A 442 32.32 -2.26 -0.44
CA GLY A 442 32.36 -2.48 1.01
C GLY A 442 32.90 -1.30 1.83
N ALA A 443 33.17 -0.16 1.17
CA ALA A 443 33.65 1.08 1.79
C ALA A 443 32.57 1.83 2.58
#